data_AF-A0A4Y7RRH8-F1
#
_entry.id   AF-A0A4Y7RRH8-F1
#
_cell.length_a   1.000
_cell.length_b   1.000
_cell.length_c   1.000
_cell.angle_alpha   90.00
_cell.angle_beta   90.00
_cell.angle_gamma   90.00
#
_symmetry.space_group_name_H-M   'P 1'
#
loop_
_entity.id
_entity.type
_entity.pdbx_description
1 polymer ?
#
loop_
_entity_poly.entity_id
_entity_poly.type
_entity_poly.pdbx_seq_one_letter_code
_entity_poly.pdbx_strand_id
1 'polypeptide(L)' 'MKEEKIVIGLGKVVFINEKQEKLAALNILTEKYAGATAFEYREESLSKVQVLKIEIKEMTGKKAGY' A
#
# COMPACT_ATOMS: atom_id res chain seq x y z
N MET A 1 21.16 -3.91 22.73
CA MET A 1 20.09 -4.90 22.96
C MET A 1 19.07 -4.74 21.85
N LYS A 2 18.59 -5.84 21.26
CA LYS A 2 17.76 -5.81 20.04
C LYS A 2 16.30 -5.88 20.46
N GLU A 3 15.50 -4.93 19.99
CA GLU A 3 14.08 -4.82 20.30
C GLU A 3 13.28 -5.05 19.00
N GLU A 4 12.30 -5.93 19.06
CA GLU A 4 11.45 -6.27 17.92
C GLU A 4 10.09 -5.58 18.05
N LYS A 5 9.65 -4.94 16.98
CA LYS A 5 8.34 -4.29 16.88
C LYS A 5 7.55 -4.97 15.78
N ILE A 6 6.46 -5.61 16.16
CA ILE A 6 5.55 -6.34 15.27
C ILE A 6 4.23 -5.58 15.26
N VAL A 7 3.66 -5.38 14.06
CA VAL A 7 2.34 -4.75 13.88
C VAL A 7 1.48 -5.69 13.06
N ILE A 8 0.26 -5.95 13.52
CA ILE A 8 -0.73 -6.80 12.86
C ILE A 8 -1.96 -5.96 12.57
N GLY A 9 -2.31 -5.83 11.29
CA GLY A 9 -3.52 -5.15 10.84
C GLY A 9 -4.56 -6.14 10.33
N LEU A 10 -5.80 -5.99 10.77
CA LEU A 10 -6.98 -6.72 10.30
C LEU A 10 -7.89 -5.76 9.54
N GLY A 11 -8.36 -6.15 8.37
CA GLY A 11 -9.09 -5.25 7.50
C GLY A 11 -9.85 -5.94 6.39
N LYS A 12 -10.51 -5.14 5.55
CA LYS A 12 -11.18 -5.60 4.33
C LYS A 12 -10.34 -5.28 3.11
N VAL A 13 -10.27 -6.21 2.17
CA VAL A 13 -9.64 -5.99 0.87
C VAL A 13 -10.68 -5.39 -0.09
N VAL A 14 -10.30 -4.29 -0.73
CA VAL A 14 -11.06 -3.63 -1.80
C VAL A 14 -10.23 -3.68 -3.07
N PHE A 15 -10.83 -4.19 -4.14
CA PHE A 15 -10.21 -4.26 -5.46
C PHE A 15 -10.43 -2.94 -6.18
N ILE A 16 -9.34 -2.23 -6.48
CA ILE A 16 -9.41 -0.99 -7.24
C ILE A 16 -9.28 -1.33 -8.73
N ASN A 17 -10.37 -1.10 -9.47
CA ASN A 17 -10.46 -1.40 -10.90
C ASN A 17 -10.51 -0.15 -11.78
N GLU A 18 -10.98 0.98 -11.22
CA GLU A 18 -11.06 2.26 -11.94
C GLU A 18 -9.64 2.81 -12.18
N LYS A 19 -9.40 3.34 -13.38
CA LYS A 19 -8.06 3.74 -13.86
C LYS A 19 -7.53 4.93 -13.05
N GLN A 20 -8.34 5.95 -12.79
CA GLN A 20 -7.93 7.12 -12.00
C GLN A 20 -7.63 6.72 -10.54
N GLU A 21 -8.44 5.85 -9.94
CA GLU A 21 -8.18 5.33 -8.60
C GLU A 21 -6.89 4.48 -8.55
N LYS A 22 -6.63 3.66 -9.57
CA LYS A 22 -5.35 2.91 -9.67
C LYS A 22 -4.16 3.88 -9.75
N LEU A 23 -4.26 4.92 -10.58
CA LEU A 23 -3.23 5.94 -10.71
C LEU A 23 -2.97 6.65 -9.38
N ALA A 24 -4.02 7.07 -8.69
CA ALA A 24 -3.90 7.71 -7.38
C ALA A 24 -3.22 6.78 -6.36
N ALA A 25 -3.63 5.52 -6.28
CA ALA A 25 -3.04 4.55 -5.37
C ALA A 25 -1.56 4.26 -5.67
N LEU A 26 -1.20 4.11 -6.95
CA LEU A 26 0.19 3.91 -7.36
C LEU A 26 1.04 5.15 -7.08
N ASN A 27 0.51 6.35 -7.27
CA ASN A 27 1.22 7.59 -6.94
C ASN A 27 1.57 7.68 -5.45
N ILE A 28 0.68 7.27 -4.54
CA ILE A 28 0.98 7.20 -3.11
C ILE A 28 2.18 6.28 -2.84
N LEU A 29 2.26 5.12 -3.51
CA LEU A 29 3.38 4.19 -3.36
C LEU A 29 4.68 4.76 -3.94
N THR A 30 4.60 5.37 -5.13
CA THR A 30 5.76 5.97 -5.80
C THR A 30 6.33 7.15 -5.01
N GLU A 31 5.47 8.00 -4.45
CA GLU A 31 5.89 9.10 -3.57
C GLU A 31 6.63 8.55 -2.35
N LYS A 32 6.08 7.52 -1.70
CA LYS A 32 6.64 6.94 -0.48
C LYS A 32 7.99 6.26 -0.69
N TYR A 33 8.18 5.56 -1.80
CA TYR A 33 9.35 4.68 -1.99
C TYR A 33 10.37 5.19 -3.01
N ALA A 34 9.94 5.98 -4.01
CA ALA A 34 10.81 6.51 -5.05
C ALA A 34 11.08 8.02 -4.88
N GLY A 35 10.35 8.72 -3.99
CA GLY A 35 10.51 10.16 -3.77
C GLY A 35 10.08 11.03 -4.95
N ALA A 36 9.38 10.45 -5.94
CA ALA A 36 8.86 11.13 -7.11
C ALA A 36 7.33 11.27 -7.01
N THR A 37 6.81 12.44 -7.34
CA THR A 37 5.38 12.78 -7.17
C THR A 37 4.54 12.57 -8.44
N ALA A 38 5.18 12.35 -9.59
CA ALA A 38 4.50 12.18 -10.88
C ALA A 38 5.22 11.13 -11.74
N PHE A 39 4.76 9.89 -11.68
CA PHE A 39 5.15 8.84 -12.63
C PHE A 39 4.11 8.75 -13.75
N GLU A 40 4.57 8.72 -14.99
CA GLU A 40 3.70 8.39 -16.12
C GLU A 40 3.60 6.87 -16.25
N TYR A 41 2.39 6.34 -16.05
CA TYR A 41 2.12 4.91 -16.22
C TYR A 41 1.49 4.70 -17.59
N ARG A 42 2.13 3.87 -18.41
CA ARG A 42 1.54 3.43 -19.68
C ARG A 42 0.29 2.60 -19.41
N GLU A 43 -0.73 2.78 -20.24
CA GLU A 43 -2.03 2.11 -20.10
C GLU A 43 -1.92 0.58 -20.20
N GLU A 44 -1.02 0.09 -21.06
CA GLU A 44 -0.66 -1.33 -21.20
C GLU A 44 -0.12 -1.95 -19.90
N SER A 45 0.53 -1.14 -19.06
CA SER A 45 1.08 -1.58 -17.78
C SER A 45 0.01 -1.53 -16.70
N LEU A 46 -0.82 -0.48 -16.66
CA LEU A 46 -1.91 -0.34 -15.70
C LEU A 46 -2.96 -1.44 -15.82
N SER A 47 -3.26 -1.89 -17.05
CA SER A 47 -4.23 -2.96 -17.30
C SER A 47 -3.77 -4.32 -16.76
N LYS A 48 -2.46 -4.54 -16.63
CA LYS A 48 -1.88 -5.80 -16.14
C LYS A 48 -1.68 -5.86 -14.63
N VAL A 49 -1.93 -4.75 -13.92
CA VAL A 49 -1.71 -4.63 -12.48
C VAL A 49 -3.04 -4.61 -11.73
N GLN A 50 -3.16 -5.47 -10.72
CA GLN A 50 -4.26 -5.39 -9.75
C GLN A 50 -3.82 -4.55 -8.56
N VAL A 51 -4.57 -3.48 -8.28
CA VAL A 51 -4.36 -2.68 -7.08
C VAL A 51 -5.35 -3.14 -6.01
N LEU A 52 -4.81 -3.41 -4.81
CA LEU A 52 -5.57 -3.84 -3.65
C LEU A 52 -5.44 -2.78 -2.56
N LYS A 53 -6.56 -2.23 -2.12
CA LYS A 53 -6.63 -1.37 -0.95
C LYS A 53 -7.06 -2.23 0.24
N ILE A 54 -6.31 -2.16 1.35
CA ILE A 54 -6.72 -2.78 2.60
C ILE A 54 -7.28 -1.68 3.49
N GLU A 55 -8.58 -1.70 3.72
CA GLU A 55 -9.23 -0.85 4.71
C GLU A 55 -9.03 -1.48 6.08
N ILE A 56 -8.03 -0.99 6.81
CA ILE A 56 -7.69 -1.45 8.16
C ILE A 56 -8.86 -1.11 9.09
N LYS A 57 -9.38 -2.14 9.76
CA LYS A 57 -10.42 -2.02 10.78
C LYS A 57 -9.85 -2.06 12.19
N GLU A 58 -8.85 -2.90 12.38
CA GLU A 58 -8.19 -3.08 13.67
C GLU A 58 -6.69 -3.20 13.44
N MET A 59 -5.90 -2.65 14.34
CA MET A 59 -4.45 -2.73 14.29
C MET A 59 -3.90 -2.95 15.70
N THR A 60 -3.13 -4.01 15.87
CA THR A 60 -2.47 -4.35 17.14
C THR A 60 -0.96 -4.31 16.95
N GLY A 61 -0.23 -4.05 18.04
CA GLY A 61 1.23 -3.96 18.03
C GLY A 61 1.83 -4.69 19.22
N LYS A 62 2.90 -5.47 18.97
CA LYS A 62 3.68 -6.13 20.01
C LYS A 62 5.11 -5.63 19.94
N LYS A 63 5.64 -5.26 21.10
CA LYS A 63 7.06 -4.99 21.30
C LYS A 63 7.64 -6.13 22.15
N ALA A 64 8.69 -6.78 21.67
CA ALA A 64 9.35 -7.89 22.36
C ALA A 64 10.85 -7.61 22.50
N GLY A 65 11.39 -7.83 23.70
CA GLY A 65 12.79 -7.64 24.06
C GLY A 65 13.01 -8.01 25.53
N TYR A 66 14.22 -8.47 25.86
CA TYR A 66 14.68 -8.82 27.22
C TYR A 66 15.56 -7.70 27.77
#